data_AF-A0A0F8YYT0-F1
#
_entry.id   AF-A0A0F8YYT0-F1
#
_cell.length_a   1.000
_cell.length_b   1.000
_cell.length_c   1.000
_cell.angle_alpha   90.00
_cell.angle_beta   90.00
_cell.angle_gamma   90.00
#
_symmetry.space_group_name_H-M   'P 1'
#
loop_
_entity.id
_entity.type
_entity.pdbx_description
1 polymer ?
#
loop_
_entity_poly.entity_id
_entity_poly.type
_entity_poly.pdbx_seq_one_letter_code
_entity_poly.pdbx_strand_id
1 'polypeptide(L)'
;SAFNRESSTGFEIAEITIRHQPADSGTWTHIATKDLRGLSFAGAGAGVSALDEEFADNLFRVFDESDITKEMAFDVGTLISIGNTRTYQTPDHDGIINISGANFDQGVFDIALDSISSSDSGAIDVLLGTDAGDDFIVGNNDAFIVEGDNDRVGIGLSNPTFPLHVASAENDVAFFQSVPTNSVGTLLTIKSLGSSSTGNASLILSNNAGNNLQIVSIRSGLGGHSLIKQIDGNDLSIATGSFTPLFLQGSDGFVGIQDTAPGTLLQLKIDGDPYITLQNATDENTDGGAESRIIFEDHANVALAQIQGSHDGASKDTKGDLIFYTHTGSALAEAMRIDSAQLVTLADGLALVTDKKITFRDSGQSIASLNVDALSIEAKANITSKIDGSVEITYIADRMTLNNGISDTAIGWPTSGQM
;
A
#
# COMPACT_ATOMS: atom_id res chain seq x y z
N SER A 1 -89.44 -28.07 -91.58
CA SER A 1 -89.86 -27.88 -90.18
C SER A 1 -88.65 -27.34 -89.45
N ALA A 2 -88.76 -26.12 -88.92
CA ALA A 2 -89.02 -25.88 -87.50
C ALA A 2 -87.79 -26.26 -86.65
N PHE A 3 -87.42 -25.38 -85.71
CA PHE A 3 -86.40 -25.65 -84.71
C PHE A 3 -86.66 -27.00 -84.04
N ASN A 4 -85.84 -28.00 -84.36
CA ASN A 4 -85.94 -29.33 -83.77
C ASN A 4 -84.83 -29.46 -82.72
N ARG A 5 -85.20 -29.23 -81.46
CA ARG A 5 -84.51 -29.69 -80.24
C ARG A 5 -83.01 -29.38 -80.17
N GLU A 6 -82.68 -28.16 -79.75
CA GLU A 6 -81.62 -28.01 -78.76
C GLU A 6 -82.24 -28.28 -77.39
N SER A 7 -81.95 -29.46 -76.85
CA SER A 7 -82.14 -29.78 -75.45
C SER A 7 -80.93 -29.24 -74.69
N SER A 8 -80.98 -27.97 -74.34
CA SER A 8 -80.33 -27.48 -73.11
C SER A 8 -81.40 -26.68 -72.36
N THR A 9 -81.64 -27.04 -71.11
CA THR A 9 -82.49 -26.24 -70.22
C THR A 9 -81.72 -24.97 -69.90
N GLY A 10 -81.92 -23.93 -70.70
CA GLY A 10 -81.50 -22.57 -70.34
C GLY A 10 -82.47 -22.04 -69.29
N PHE A 11 -81.98 -21.83 -68.07
CA PHE A 11 -82.67 -20.98 -67.10
C PHE A 11 -82.07 -19.58 -67.21
N GLU A 12 -82.91 -18.56 -67.08
CA GLU A 12 -82.46 -17.18 -67.00
C GLU A 12 -81.43 -17.04 -65.87
N ILE A 13 -80.31 -16.36 -66.10
CA ILE A 13 -79.28 -16.15 -65.07
C ILE A 13 -79.20 -14.68 -64.62
N ALA A 14 -79.63 -13.76 -65.49
CA ALA A 14 -79.81 -12.35 -65.21
C ALA A 14 -80.58 -11.66 -66.36
N GLU A 15 -81.27 -10.57 -66.03
CA GLU A 15 -81.87 -9.64 -66.99
C GLU A 15 -80.91 -8.45 -67.18
N ILE A 16 -80.35 -8.26 -68.38
CA ILE A 16 -79.54 -7.07 -68.72
C ILE A 16 -80.39 -6.10 -69.53
N THR A 17 -80.65 -4.92 -68.98
CA THR A 17 -81.31 -3.82 -69.70
C THR A 17 -80.26 -2.90 -70.32
N ILE A 18 -80.34 -2.70 -71.63
CA ILE A 18 -79.48 -1.77 -72.38
C ILE A 18 -80.40 -0.79 -73.12
N ARG A 19 -80.11 0.51 -73.06
CA ARG A 19 -80.83 1.54 -73.81
C ARG A 19 -79.98 2.02 -74.96
N HIS A 20 -80.53 1.96 -76.17
CA HIS A 20 -79.99 2.70 -77.30
C HIS A 20 -80.55 4.12 -77.26
N GLN A 21 -79.67 5.13 -77.15
CA GLN A 21 -80.05 6.52 -77.30
C GLN A 21 -79.78 6.96 -78.74
N PRO A 22 -80.82 7.30 -79.53
CA PRO A 22 -80.66 7.56 -80.96
C PRO A 22 -80.02 8.92 -81.31
N ALA A 23 -79.57 9.69 -80.31
CA ALA A 23 -78.79 10.91 -80.53
C ALA A 23 -77.33 10.57 -80.86
N ASP A 24 -76.70 11.35 -81.74
CA ASP A 24 -75.27 11.32 -82.07
C ASP A 24 -74.70 9.93 -82.42
N SER A 25 -75.29 9.30 -83.44
CA SER A 25 -74.79 8.06 -84.03
C SER A 25 -74.89 6.81 -83.14
N GLY A 26 -75.67 6.87 -82.05
CA GLY A 26 -76.20 5.72 -81.34
C GLY A 26 -75.27 5.15 -80.27
N THR A 27 -75.40 5.62 -79.03
CA THR A 27 -74.72 4.99 -77.89
C THR A 27 -75.62 3.92 -77.27
N TRP A 28 -75.09 2.72 -77.11
CA TRP A 28 -75.72 1.68 -76.28
C TRP A 28 -75.22 1.86 -74.84
N THR A 29 -76.11 2.26 -73.93
CA THR A 29 -75.79 2.45 -72.52
C THR A 29 -76.39 1.31 -71.71
N HIS A 30 -75.57 0.65 -70.90
CA HIS A 30 -76.04 -0.28 -69.88
C HIS A 30 -76.89 0.46 -68.84
N ILE A 31 -78.08 -0.04 -68.55
CA ILE A 31 -79.06 0.60 -67.65
C ILE A 31 -79.15 -0.15 -66.33
N ALA A 32 -79.24 -1.48 -66.37
CA ALA A 32 -79.34 -2.32 -65.20
C ALA A 32 -78.99 -3.76 -65.55
N THR A 33 -78.47 -4.49 -64.57
CA THR A 33 -78.48 -5.95 -64.57
C THR A 33 -79.20 -6.42 -63.31
N LYS A 34 -80.28 -7.19 -63.47
CA LYS A 34 -81.02 -7.79 -62.36
C LYS A 34 -80.77 -9.29 -62.31
N ASP A 35 -80.72 -9.86 -61.12
CA ASP A 35 -80.68 -11.31 -60.94
C ASP A 35 -82.08 -11.94 -61.13
N LEU A 36 -82.16 -13.26 -60.99
CA LEU A 36 -83.41 -14.04 -61.05
C LEU A 36 -84.50 -13.63 -60.03
N ARG A 37 -84.16 -12.81 -59.04
CA ARG A 37 -85.08 -12.31 -58.01
C ARG A 37 -85.57 -10.88 -58.34
N GLY A 38 -85.15 -10.31 -59.46
CA GLY A 38 -85.48 -8.94 -59.85
C GLY A 38 -84.74 -7.88 -59.02
N LEU A 39 -83.76 -8.29 -58.22
CA LEU A 39 -82.92 -7.41 -57.43
C LEU A 39 -81.69 -7.03 -58.25
N SER A 40 -81.31 -5.76 -58.21
CA SER A 40 -79.98 -5.36 -58.69
C SER A 40 -78.93 -6.14 -57.90
N PHE A 41 -77.86 -6.59 -58.56
CA PHE A 41 -76.69 -7.10 -57.83
C PHE A 41 -76.33 -6.06 -56.76
N ALA A 42 -76.33 -6.46 -55.49
CA ALA A 42 -75.94 -5.61 -54.38
C ALA A 42 -74.48 -5.18 -54.60
N GLY A 43 -74.29 -4.00 -55.20
CA GLY A 43 -72.98 -3.49 -55.63
C GLY A 43 -72.94 -2.84 -57.02
N ALA A 44 -73.99 -2.86 -57.83
CA ALA A 44 -73.98 -2.24 -59.18
C ALA A 44 -74.92 -1.03 -59.27
N GLY A 45 -74.65 -0.01 -58.47
CA GLY A 45 -75.07 1.37 -58.77
C GLY A 45 -74.14 1.96 -59.84
N ALA A 46 -74.70 2.69 -60.80
CA ALA A 46 -73.93 3.36 -61.85
C ALA A 46 -72.93 4.34 -61.23
N GLY A 47 -71.65 4.00 -61.39
CA GLY A 47 -70.54 4.56 -60.63
C GLY A 47 -69.73 3.37 -60.16
N VAL A 48 -68.78 2.94 -60.99
CA VAL A 48 -67.77 1.95 -60.62
C VAL A 48 -66.97 2.54 -59.45
N SER A 49 -67.49 2.43 -58.22
CA SER A 49 -66.62 2.50 -57.06
C SER A 49 -65.78 1.26 -57.14
N ALA A 50 -64.48 1.46 -57.30
CA ALA A 50 -63.49 0.42 -57.11
C ALA A 50 -63.90 -0.44 -55.90
N LEU A 51 -63.61 -1.73 -55.94
CA LEU A 51 -63.57 -2.51 -54.70
C LEU A 51 -62.74 -1.66 -53.73
N ASP A 52 -63.31 -1.21 -52.61
CA ASP A 52 -62.54 -0.40 -51.67
C ASP A 52 -61.33 -1.26 -51.26
N GLU A 53 -60.14 -0.91 -51.75
CA GLU A 53 -58.88 -1.62 -51.51
C GLU A 53 -58.37 -1.36 -50.08
N GLU A 54 -59.14 -0.60 -49.30
CA GLU A 54 -58.86 -0.13 -47.94
C GLU A 54 -60.07 -0.40 -47.05
N PHE A 55 -59.83 -0.87 -45.82
CA PHE A 55 -60.85 -1.04 -44.78
C PHE A 55 -60.45 -0.24 -43.54
N ALA A 56 -61.43 0.14 -42.72
CA ALA A 56 -61.14 0.81 -41.44
C ALA A 56 -60.29 -0.10 -40.55
N ASP A 57 -59.24 0.45 -39.96
CA ASP A 57 -58.23 -0.25 -39.14
C ASP A 57 -58.84 -1.15 -38.05
N ASN A 58 -59.95 -0.74 -37.44
CA ASN A 58 -60.67 -1.51 -36.42
C ASN A 58 -61.34 -2.80 -36.92
N LEU A 59 -61.43 -3.03 -38.23
CA LEU A 59 -62.10 -4.19 -38.85
C LEU A 59 -61.18 -5.41 -39.00
N PHE A 60 -59.85 -5.24 -39.06
CA PHE A 60 -58.93 -6.38 -39.19
C PHE A 60 -58.35 -6.79 -37.85
N ARG A 61 -58.76 -7.98 -37.41
CA ARG A 61 -58.35 -8.60 -36.16
C ARG A 61 -58.07 -10.08 -36.40
N VAL A 62 -57.00 -10.58 -35.82
CA VAL A 62 -56.69 -12.02 -35.78
C VAL A 62 -56.99 -12.49 -34.37
N PHE A 63 -57.99 -13.34 -34.20
CA PHE A 63 -58.34 -13.94 -32.91
C PHE A 63 -57.81 -15.37 -32.82
N ASP A 64 -57.54 -15.81 -31.59
CA ASP A 64 -57.21 -17.20 -31.33
C ASP A 64 -58.45 -18.10 -31.50
N GLU A 65 -58.31 -19.23 -32.20
CA GLU A 65 -59.43 -20.13 -32.50
C GLU A 65 -60.03 -20.82 -31.26
N SER A 66 -59.26 -20.91 -30.17
CA SER A 66 -59.65 -21.56 -28.92
C SER A 66 -60.11 -20.56 -27.84
N ASP A 67 -59.68 -19.30 -27.93
CA ASP A 67 -60.04 -18.21 -27.04
C ASP A 67 -60.21 -16.91 -27.83
N ILE A 68 -61.46 -16.62 -28.24
CA ILE A 68 -61.78 -15.43 -29.03
C ILE A 68 -61.50 -14.11 -28.29
N THR A 69 -61.18 -14.14 -26.99
CA THR A 69 -60.80 -12.92 -26.25
C THR A 69 -59.34 -12.52 -26.47
N LYS A 70 -58.52 -13.41 -27.04
CA LYS A 70 -57.14 -13.12 -27.45
C LYS A 70 -57.14 -12.66 -28.90
N GLU A 71 -56.98 -11.36 -29.08
CA GLU A 71 -57.00 -10.74 -30.40
C GLU A 71 -55.71 -9.95 -30.65
N MET A 72 -55.16 -10.07 -31.85
CA MET A 72 -54.22 -9.12 -32.42
C MET A 72 -55.00 -8.17 -33.32
N ALA A 73 -55.14 -6.91 -32.90
CA ALA A 73 -55.81 -5.86 -33.66
C ALA A 73 -54.80 -4.99 -34.41
N PHE A 74 -55.13 -4.58 -35.63
CA PHE A 74 -54.30 -3.70 -36.46
C PHE A 74 -54.93 -2.28 -36.48
N ASP A 75 -54.88 -1.60 -35.35
CA ASP A 75 -55.49 -0.27 -35.13
C ASP A 75 -54.42 0.84 -35.24
N VAL A 76 -54.64 1.83 -36.11
CA VAL A 76 -53.73 2.99 -36.26
C VAL A 76 -54.14 4.18 -35.39
N GLY A 77 -55.39 4.19 -34.91
CA GLY A 77 -55.90 5.06 -33.86
C GLY A 77 -55.51 6.54 -34.01
N THR A 78 -55.07 7.15 -32.91
CA THR A 78 -54.58 8.54 -32.89
C THR A 78 -53.06 8.66 -32.99
N LEU A 79 -52.34 7.56 -33.17
CA LEU A 79 -50.87 7.52 -33.16
C LEU A 79 -50.26 8.01 -34.48
N ILE A 80 -51.03 7.95 -35.57
CA ILE A 80 -50.67 8.56 -36.86
C ILE A 80 -51.50 9.85 -37.03
N SER A 81 -50.84 11.01 -37.07
CA SER A 81 -51.52 12.29 -37.30
C SER A 81 -52.26 12.32 -38.64
N ILE A 82 -53.42 12.99 -38.67
CA ILE A 82 -54.30 13.11 -39.85
C ILE A 82 -53.53 13.47 -41.12
N GLY A 83 -53.83 12.76 -42.21
CA GLY A 83 -53.26 13.01 -43.54
C GLY A 83 -51.89 12.36 -43.79
N ASN A 84 -51.38 11.55 -42.85
CA ASN A 84 -50.14 10.80 -43.04
C ASN A 84 -50.42 9.31 -43.27
N THR A 85 -49.72 8.72 -44.24
CA THR A 85 -49.67 7.27 -44.45
C THR A 85 -48.40 6.70 -43.84
N ARG A 86 -48.48 5.50 -43.25
CA ARG A 86 -47.32 4.68 -42.89
C ARG A 86 -47.42 3.37 -43.65
N THR A 87 -46.36 3.02 -44.36
CA THR A 87 -46.31 1.79 -45.16
C THR A 87 -45.34 0.84 -44.50
N TYR A 88 -45.82 -0.34 -44.12
CA TYR A 88 -44.97 -1.46 -43.79
C TYR A 88 -44.75 -2.30 -45.05
N GLN A 89 -43.50 -2.50 -45.44
CA GLN A 89 -43.12 -3.35 -46.56
C GLN A 89 -42.47 -4.61 -46.01
N THR A 90 -43.10 -5.76 -46.21
CA THR A 90 -42.51 -7.06 -45.93
C THR A 90 -41.53 -7.44 -47.04
N PRO A 91 -40.27 -7.81 -46.72
CA PRO A 91 -39.36 -8.36 -47.72
C PRO A 91 -39.81 -9.75 -48.18
N ASP A 92 -39.31 -10.20 -49.33
CA ASP A 92 -39.58 -11.54 -49.90
C ASP A 92 -38.71 -12.64 -49.24
N HIS A 93 -38.69 -12.67 -47.91
CA HIS A 93 -38.01 -13.65 -47.07
C HIS A 93 -38.74 -13.76 -45.73
N ASP A 94 -38.57 -14.88 -45.03
CA ASP A 94 -39.10 -15.03 -43.68
C ASP A 94 -38.51 -13.95 -42.74
N GLY A 95 -39.35 -13.40 -41.86
CA GLY A 95 -38.96 -12.31 -40.97
C GLY A 95 -39.83 -12.23 -39.72
N ILE A 96 -39.33 -11.49 -38.72
CA ILE A 96 -40.00 -11.23 -37.45
C ILE A 96 -40.45 -9.76 -37.44
N ILE A 97 -41.69 -9.50 -37.01
CA ILE A 97 -42.17 -8.13 -36.74
C ILE A 97 -41.74 -7.75 -35.33
N ASN A 98 -40.71 -6.90 -35.21
CA ASN A 98 -40.28 -6.36 -33.92
C ASN A 98 -41.22 -5.22 -33.48
N ILE A 99 -41.77 -5.32 -32.27
CA ILE A 99 -42.56 -4.27 -31.63
C ILE A 99 -41.62 -3.43 -30.78
N SER A 100 -41.27 -2.22 -31.21
CA SER A 100 -40.48 -1.30 -30.39
C SER A 100 -41.35 -0.60 -29.35
N GLY A 101 -40.96 -0.67 -28.07
CA GLY A 101 -41.65 -0.01 -26.95
C GLY A 101 -42.40 -0.93 -25.99
N ALA A 102 -42.42 -2.24 -26.22
CA ALA A 102 -42.73 -3.20 -25.17
C ALA A 102 -41.49 -3.37 -24.28
N ASN A 103 -41.66 -3.37 -22.95
CA ASN A 103 -40.61 -3.85 -22.10
C ASN A 103 -40.31 -5.31 -22.45
N PHE A 104 -39.04 -5.64 -22.63
CA PHE A 104 -38.58 -7.01 -22.81
C PHE A 104 -38.55 -7.76 -21.47
N ASP A 105 -39.68 -7.79 -20.77
CA ASP A 105 -39.74 -8.13 -19.34
C ASP A 105 -39.69 -9.63 -19.03
N GLN A 106 -39.66 -10.53 -20.03
CA GLN A 106 -39.57 -11.97 -19.77
C GLN A 106 -38.88 -12.75 -20.91
N GLY A 107 -37.69 -13.31 -20.65
CA GLY A 107 -37.16 -14.44 -21.41
C GLY A 107 -36.68 -14.15 -22.84
N VAL A 108 -36.15 -12.96 -23.11
CA VAL A 108 -35.40 -12.75 -24.35
C VAL A 108 -34.08 -13.50 -24.24
N PHE A 109 -33.88 -14.52 -25.07
CA PHE A 109 -32.71 -15.39 -25.01
C PHE A 109 -31.41 -14.62 -25.27
N ASP A 110 -31.34 -13.87 -26.36
CA ASP A 110 -30.18 -13.04 -26.71
C ASP A 110 -30.67 -11.72 -27.30
N ILE A 111 -30.07 -10.60 -26.84
CA ILE A 111 -30.25 -9.29 -27.46
C ILE A 111 -28.94 -8.92 -28.14
N ALA A 112 -28.86 -9.13 -29.45
CA ALA A 112 -27.71 -8.72 -30.24
C ALA A 112 -27.82 -7.23 -30.58
N LEU A 113 -27.01 -6.40 -29.91
CA LEU A 113 -26.93 -4.96 -30.15
C LEU A 113 -25.50 -4.57 -30.55
N ASP A 114 -25.38 -3.71 -31.56
CA ASP A 114 -24.09 -3.09 -31.91
C ASP A 114 -23.71 -1.98 -30.91
N SER A 115 -24.70 -1.29 -30.33
CA SER A 115 -24.48 -0.24 -29.33
C SER A 115 -25.67 -0.08 -28.39
N ILE A 116 -25.37 0.28 -27.14
CA ILE A 116 -26.34 0.76 -26.16
C ILE A 116 -25.90 2.20 -25.84
N SER A 117 -26.79 3.17 -26.07
CA SER A 117 -26.48 4.60 -25.86
C SER A 117 -27.66 5.34 -25.26
N SER A 118 -27.36 6.33 -24.42
CA SER A 118 -28.32 7.36 -23.96
C SER A 118 -28.11 8.59 -24.83
N SER A 119 -29.19 9.19 -25.34
CA SER A 119 -29.14 10.45 -26.10
C SER A 119 -29.11 11.70 -25.23
N ASP A 120 -29.31 11.55 -23.93
CA ASP A 120 -29.45 12.64 -22.96
C ASP A 120 -28.25 12.63 -22.01
N SER A 121 -28.09 13.67 -21.18
CA SER A 121 -27.02 13.72 -20.18
C SER A 121 -27.17 12.72 -19.02
N GLY A 122 -28.14 11.81 -19.10
CA GLY A 122 -28.41 10.76 -18.12
C GLY A 122 -27.51 9.52 -18.31
N ALA A 123 -27.51 8.64 -17.32
CA ALA A 123 -26.80 7.37 -17.38
C ALA A 123 -27.67 6.28 -18.03
N ILE A 124 -27.01 5.22 -18.51
CA ILE A 124 -27.68 3.95 -18.77
C ILE A 124 -27.63 3.19 -17.44
N ASP A 125 -28.79 2.99 -16.82
CA ASP A 125 -28.89 2.20 -15.61
C ASP A 125 -29.05 0.72 -15.97
N VAL A 126 -28.12 -0.10 -15.51
CA VAL A 126 -28.23 -1.57 -15.56
C VAL A 126 -28.69 -2.02 -14.19
N LEU A 127 -29.97 -2.34 -14.05
CA LEU A 127 -30.52 -2.91 -12.83
C LEU A 127 -30.30 -4.43 -12.87
N LEU A 128 -29.47 -4.92 -11.96
CA LEU A 128 -29.28 -6.35 -11.73
C LEU A 128 -30.33 -6.84 -10.74
N GLY A 129 -30.72 -8.11 -10.88
CA GLY A 129 -31.53 -8.75 -9.87
C GLY A 129 -30.72 -9.05 -8.60
N THR A 130 -31.40 -9.45 -7.54
CA THR A 130 -30.78 -9.76 -6.23
C THR A 130 -30.59 -11.25 -6.00
N ASP A 131 -31.03 -12.10 -6.95
CA ASP A 131 -30.87 -13.54 -6.83
C ASP A 131 -29.44 -13.94 -7.23
N ALA A 132 -28.99 -15.10 -6.74
CA ALA A 132 -27.65 -15.57 -7.06
C ALA A 132 -27.50 -15.82 -8.59
N GLY A 133 -26.47 -15.24 -9.20
CA GLY A 133 -26.19 -15.32 -10.63
C GLY A 133 -26.76 -14.18 -11.48
N ASP A 134 -27.43 -13.20 -10.86
CA ASP A 134 -27.85 -11.97 -11.50
C ASP A 134 -26.65 -11.01 -11.68
N ASP A 135 -25.77 -11.32 -12.62
CA ASP A 135 -24.48 -10.63 -12.76
C ASP A 135 -24.39 -9.78 -14.03
N PHE A 136 -23.68 -8.65 -13.96
CA PHE A 136 -23.23 -7.94 -15.15
C PHE A 136 -21.85 -8.43 -15.57
N ILE A 137 -21.82 -9.29 -16.58
CA ILE A 137 -20.58 -9.89 -17.08
C ILE A 137 -20.14 -9.18 -18.36
N VAL A 138 -18.94 -8.61 -18.35
CA VAL A 138 -18.31 -8.02 -19.53
C VAL A 138 -17.18 -8.92 -20.03
N GLY A 139 -17.31 -9.37 -21.28
CA GLY A 139 -16.35 -10.26 -21.95
C GLY A 139 -16.72 -11.74 -21.83
N ASN A 140 -15.86 -12.62 -22.36
CA ASN A 140 -16.13 -14.06 -22.47
C ASN A 140 -15.41 -14.93 -21.41
N ASN A 141 -14.70 -14.31 -20.45
CA ASN A 141 -13.88 -14.99 -19.44
C ASN A 141 -13.85 -14.19 -18.12
N ASP A 142 -15.00 -13.71 -17.64
CA ASP A 142 -15.11 -13.02 -16.34
C ASP A 142 -14.16 -11.81 -16.20
N ALA A 143 -13.93 -11.10 -17.30
CA ALA A 143 -12.94 -10.03 -17.36
C ALA A 143 -13.32 -8.87 -16.44
N PHE A 144 -14.61 -8.53 -16.38
CA PHE A 144 -15.19 -7.61 -15.41
C PHE A 144 -16.58 -8.08 -15.04
N ILE A 145 -16.83 -8.21 -13.73
CA ILE A 145 -18.08 -8.69 -13.17
C ILE A 145 -18.56 -7.72 -12.10
N VAL A 146 -19.86 -7.42 -12.13
CA VAL A 146 -20.58 -6.79 -11.01
C VAL A 146 -21.63 -7.77 -10.55
N GLU A 147 -21.52 -8.21 -9.31
CA GLU A 147 -22.45 -9.15 -8.68
C GLU A 147 -23.73 -8.41 -8.26
N GLY A 148 -24.90 -8.88 -8.68
CA GLY A 148 -26.18 -8.29 -8.31
C GLY A 148 -26.62 -8.59 -6.87
N ASP A 149 -26.11 -9.67 -6.27
CA ASP A 149 -26.52 -10.14 -4.94
C ASP A 149 -25.73 -9.48 -3.79
N ASN A 150 -24.48 -9.06 -4.04
CA ASN A 150 -23.55 -8.65 -3.01
C ASN A 150 -22.76 -7.35 -3.30
N ASP A 151 -23.08 -6.68 -4.42
CA ASP A 151 -22.49 -5.40 -4.86
C ASP A 151 -20.96 -5.42 -5.00
N ARG A 152 -20.35 -6.58 -5.23
CA ARG A 152 -18.90 -6.70 -5.42
C ARG A 152 -18.53 -6.59 -6.88
N VAL A 153 -17.32 -6.08 -7.09
CA VAL A 153 -16.72 -5.94 -8.41
C VAL A 153 -15.54 -6.88 -8.53
N GLY A 154 -15.62 -7.80 -9.49
CA GLY A 154 -14.55 -8.71 -9.88
C GLY A 154 -13.85 -8.24 -11.16
N ILE A 155 -12.53 -8.36 -11.23
CA ILE A 155 -11.75 -8.28 -12.47
C ILE A 155 -10.92 -9.56 -12.55
N GLY A 156 -11.21 -10.39 -13.56
CA GLY A 156 -10.55 -11.69 -13.76
C GLY A 156 -11.02 -12.80 -12.81
N LEU A 157 -12.22 -12.66 -12.24
CA LEU A 157 -12.80 -13.59 -11.25
C LEU A 157 -14.31 -13.66 -11.39
N SER A 158 -14.86 -14.88 -11.44
CA SER A 158 -16.30 -15.14 -11.38
C SER A 158 -16.94 -14.88 -10.02
N ASN A 159 -16.19 -15.07 -8.92
CA ASN A 159 -16.73 -15.00 -7.56
C ASN A 159 -15.89 -14.06 -6.69
N PRO A 160 -16.04 -12.73 -6.78
CA PRO A 160 -15.29 -11.80 -5.96
C PRO A 160 -15.61 -11.96 -4.46
N THR A 161 -14.57 -12.08 -3.62
CA THR A 161 -14.69 -12.22 -2.16
C THR A 161 -14.44 -10.91 -1.41
N PHE A 162 -14.10 -9.85 -2.14
CA PHE A 162 -13.87 -8.50 -1.64
C PHE A 162 -14.70 -7.49 -2.45
N PRO A 163 -15.02 -6.30 -1.90
CA PRO A 163 -15.77 -5.27 -2.62
C PRO A 163 -15.19 -4.91 -3.99
N LEU A 164 -13.87 -4.84 -4.10
CA LEU A 164 -13.14 -4.85 -5.36
C LEU A 164 -12.11 -5.98 -5.28
N HIS A 165 -12.22 -6.97 -6.16
CA HIS A 165 -11.30 -8.10 -6.24
C HIS A 165 -10.72 -8.17 -7.65
N VAL A 166 -9.43 -7.86 -7.78
CA VAL A 166 -8.68 -7.95 -9.03
C VAL A 166 -7.72 -9.12 -8.92
N ALA A 167 -7.81 -10.08 -9.84
CA ALA A 167 -6.86 -11.18 -9.92
C ALA A 167 -6.47 -11.47 -11.37
N SER A 168 -5.29 -12.04 -11.53
CA SER A 168 -4.76 -12.50 -12.80
C SER A 168 -3.93 -13.75 -12.57
N ALA A 169 -3.90 -14.64 -13.56
CA ALA A 169 -2.94 -15.75 -13.60
C ALA A 169 -1.53 -15.28 -14.03
N GLU A 170 -1.43 -14.07 -14.58
CA GLU A 170 -0.18 -13.41 -14.95
C GLU A 170 0.44 -12.68 -13.76
N ASN A 171 1.71 -12.27 -13.90
CA ASN A 171 2.44 -11.59 -12.83
C ASN A 171 1.90 -10.20 -12.50
N ASP A 172 1.39 -9.48 -13.51
CA ASP A 172 0.88 -8.12 -13.35
C ASP A 172 -0.65 -8.14 -13.19
N VAL A 173 -1.12 -7.80 -11.98
CA VAL A 173 -2.56 -7.78 -11.65
C VAL A 173 -3.19 -6.41 -11.95
N ALA A 174 -2.44 -5.32 -11.76
CA ALA A 174 -2.92 -3.97 -12.03
C ALA A 174 -1.74 -3.03 -12.38
N PHE A 175 -1.96 -2.17 -13.37
CA PHE A 175 -1.00 -1.15 -13.78
C PHE A 175 -1.62 0.25 -13.61
N PHE A 176 -1.10 1.02 -12.67
CA PHE A 176 -1.50 2.42 -12.47
C PHE A 176 -0.44 3.33 -13.10
N GLN A 177 -0.83 4.19 -14.05
CA GLN A 177 0.04 5.19 -14.65
C GLN A 177 -0.60 6.58 -14.65
N SER A 178 0.20 7.61 -14.34
CA SER A 178 -0.15 9.02 -14.61
C SER A 178 0.55 9.45 -15.90
N VAL A 179 -0.20 10.02 -16.84
CA VAL A 179 0.37 10.68 -18.01
C VAL A 179 0.94 12.04 -17.57
N PRO A 180 2.15 12.45 -18.01
CA PRO A 180 2.72 13.73 -17.59
C PRO A 180 1.82 14.89 -18.03
N THR A 181 1.17 15.51 -17.05
CA THR A 181 0.65 16.87 -17.18
C THR A 181 1.54 17.77 -16.34
N ASN A 182 1.60 19.07 -16.59
CA ASN A 182 2.40 20.03 -15.79
C ASN A 182 1.87 20.19 -14.35
N SER A 183 1.18 19.19 -13.80
CA SER A 183 0.51 19.18 -12.50
C SER A 183 0.89 17.91 -11.74
N VAL A 184 1.12 18.06 -10.44
CA VAL A 184 1.46 16.95 -9.55
C VAL A 184 0.15 16.24 -9.15
N GLY A 185 -0.13 15.09 -9.76
CA GLY A 185 -1.23 14.20 -9.37
C GLY A 185 -0.76 13.07 -8.43
N THR A 186 -1.70 12.48 -7.68
CA THR A 186 -1.45 11.26 -6.90
C THR A 186 -1.92 10.04 -7.69
N LEU A 187 -1.05 9.04 -7.85
CA LEU A 187 -1.32 7.86 -8.67
C LEU A 187 -2.37 6.92 -8.07
N LEU A 188 -2.26 6.65 -6.76
CA LEU A 188 -3.22 5.87 -5.98
C LEU A 188 -3.42 6.56 -4.64
N THR A 189 -4.68 6.83 -4.31
CA THR A 189 -5.07 7.46 -3.05
C THR A 189 -5.92 6.48 -2.26
N ILE A 190 -5.41 6.02 -1.10
CA ILE A 190 -6.18 5.23 -0.15
C ILE A 190 -6.57 6.17 0.99
N LYS A 191 -7.88 6.37 1.18
CA LYS A 191 -8.44 7.23 2.23
C LYS A 191 -9.38 6.40 3.10
N SER A 192 -9.32 6.63 4.41
CA SER A 192 -10.36 6.22 5.34
C SER A 192 -11.20 7.47 5.62
N LEU A 193 -12.49 7.43 5.30
CA LEU A 193 -13.42 8.56 5.46
C LEU A 193 -14.25 8.45 6.76
N GLY A 194 -13.82 7.63 7.72
CA GLY A 194 -14.50 7.47 9.00
C GLY A 194 -14.45 8.74 9.85
N SER A 195 -15.60 9.14 10.42
CA SER A 195 -15.75 10.30 11.31
C SER A 195 -15.24 10.08 12.74
N SER A 196 -14.69 8.90 13.05
CA SER A 196 -14.04 8.60 14.33
C SER A 196 -12.51 8.68 14.18
N SER A 197 -11.84 9.14 15.24
CA SER A 197 -10.39 9.38 15.33
C SER A 197 -9.50 8.11 15.24
N THR A 198 -9.96 7.06 14.56
CA THR A 198 -9.35 5.73 14.45
C THR A 198 -9.26 5.19 13.02
N GLY A 199 -9.72 5.95 12.02
CA GLY A 199 -9.68 5.52 10.62
C GLY A 199 -8.28 5.53 10.03
N ASN A 200 -7.54 4.42 10.13
CA ASN A 200 -6.27 4.26 9.43
C ASN A 200 -6.54 3.96 7.95
N ALA A 201 -5.98 4.77 7.05
CA ALA A 201 -5.88 4.44 5.64
C ALA A 201 -4.51 3.79 5.41
N SER A 202 -4.49 2.46 5.27
CA SER A 202 -3.24 1.71 5.09
C SER A 202 -3.20 1.05 3.72
N LEU A 203 -2.10 1.25 3.00
CA LEU A 203 -1.71 0.33 1.94
C LEU A 203 -1.00 -0.86 2.59
N ILE A 204 -1.71 -1.98 2.74
CA ILE A 204 -1.11 -3.22 3.22
C ILE A 204 -0.65 -3.98 1.97
N LEU A 205 0.67 -4.17 1.85
CA LEU A 205 1.25 -5.04 0.85
C LEU A 205 1.73 -6.29 1.60
N SER A 206 1.29 -7.49 1.18
CA SER A 206 1.65 -8.74 1.84
C SER A 206 1.94 -9.81 0.80
N ASN A 207 3.06 -10.52 0.94
CA ASN A 207 3.38 -11.70 0.15
C ASN A 207 3.24 -12.95 1.03
N ASN A 208 2.16 -13.71 0.85
CA ASN A 208 1.84 -14.88 1.68
C ASN A 208 2.57 -16.17 1.24
N ALA A 209 3.45 -16.09 0.23
CA ALA A 209 4.13 -17.25 -0.35
C ALA A 209 5.57 -17.47 0.19
N GLY A 210 5.94 -16.87 1.33
CA GLY A 210 7.28 -17.05 1.92
C GLY A 210 8.42 -16.31 1.21
N ASN A 211 8.11 -15.51 0.19
CA ASN A 211 9.05 -14.62 -0.49
C ASN A 211 8.98 -13.20 0.12
N ASN A 212 10.08 -12.45 -0.01
CA ASN A 212 10.17 -11.07 0.47
C ASN A 212 9.05 -10.18 -0.09
N LEU A 213 8.48 -9.35 0.77
CA LEU A 213 7.71 -8.20 0.34
C LEU A 213 8.69 -7.12 -0.13
N GLN A 214 8.95 -7.07 -1.43
CA GLN A 214 9.82 -6.06 -2.00
C GLN A 214 9.04 -4.76 -2.24
N ILE A 215 8.99 -3.87 -1.25
CA ILE A 215 8.65 -2.46 -1.51
C ILE A 215 9.86 -1.86 -2.21
N VAL A 216 9.92 -2.00 -3.55
CA VAL A 216 11.08 -1.65 -4.39
C VAL A 216 11.56 -0.21 -4.13
N SER A 217 10.65 0.70 -3.76
CA SER A 217 11.02 2.01 -3.21
C SER A 217 9.84 2.78 -2.62
N ILE A 218 9.99 3.35 -1.42
CA ILE A 218 9.25 4.56 -1.03
C ILE A 218 10.13 5.74 -1.46
N ARG A 219 9.96 6.23 -2.71
CA ARG A 219 10.69 7.43 -3.18
C ARG A 219 9.96 8.68 -2.70
N SER A 220 10.45 9.34 -1.66
CA SER A 220 10.00 10.69 -1.30
C SER A 220 10.75 11.75 -2.14
N GLY A 221 10.28 12.03 -3.35
CA GLY A 221 10.76 13.16 -4.18
C GLY A 221 12.26 13.19 -4.50
N LEU A 222 12.73 14.33 -5.03
CA LEU A 222 14.08 14.58 -5.60
C LEU A 222 15.27 14.42 -4.63
N GLY A 223 15.08 13.81 -3.45
CA GLY A 223 16.07 13.76 -2.37
C GLY A 223 16.49 12.36 -1.88
N GLY A 224 16.02 11.27 -2.48
CA GLY A 224 16.64 9.94 -2.27
C GLY A 224 16.63 9.42 -0.83
N HIS A 225 15.50 9.50 -0.13
CA HIS A 225 15.33 8.86 1.18
C HIS A 225 14.34 7.70 1.04
N SER A 226 14.80 6.46 1.24
CA SER A 226 13.94 5.29 1.38
C SER A 226 13.94 4.91 2.86
N LEU A 227 12.82 5.13 3.55
CA LEU A 227 12.73 4.91 5.00
C LEU A 227 12.87 3.42 5.37
N ILE A 228 12.54 2.49 4.47
CA ILE A 228 12.62 1.05 4.71
C ILE A 228 12.95 0.35 3.39
N LYS A 229 14.13 -0.25 3.29
CA LYS A 229 14.43 -1.28 2.28
C LYS A 229 14.56 -2.59 3.05
N GLN A 230 13.52 -3.44 3.02
CA GLN A 230 13.71 -4.84 3.37
C GLN A 230 14.58 -5.44 2.25
N ILE A 231 15.82 -5.79 2.59
CA ILE A 231 16.71 -6.51 1.70
C ILE A 231 16.34 -8.00 1.81
N ASP A 232 16.50 -8.75 0.73
CA ASP A 232 16.23 -10.20 0.64
C ASP A 232 16.49 -10.95 1.96
N GLY A 233 15.50 -11.68 2.49
CA GLY A 233 15.50 -12.22 3.87
C GLY A 233 14.75 -11.39 4.93
N ASN A 234 15.05 -11.67 6.21
CA ASN A 234 14.44 -11.07 7.40
C ASN A 234 15.10 -9.72 7.81
N ASP A 235 16.01 -9.18 6.99
CA ASP A 235 16.85 -8.03 7.34
C ASP A 235 16.14 -6.68 7.09
N LEU A 236 16.44 -5.69 7.92
CA LEU A 236 15.99 -4.31 7.75
C LEU A 236 17.18 -3.40 7.42
N SER A 237 17.15 -2.74 6.26
CA SER A 237 18.11 -1.70 5.91
C SER A 237 17.42 -0.34 5.78
N ILE A 238 17.98 0.66 6.44
CA ILE A 238 17.59 2.06 6.31
C ILE A 238 18.69 2.73 5.50
N ALA A 239 18.34 3.22 4.31
CA ALA A 239 19.27 3.74 3.31
C ALA A 239 18.88 5.12 2.79
N THR A 240 19.87 6.01 2.69
CA THR A 240 19.74 7.32 2.03
C THR A 240 20.69 7.35 0.84
N GLY A 241 20.15 7.33 -0.38
CA GLY A 241 20.96 7.20 -1.60
C GLY A 241 21.72 5.87 -1.68
N SER A 242 23.02 5.95 -2.00
CA SER A 242 23.92 4.77 -2.11
C SER A 242 24.51 4.32 -0.77
N PHE A 243 24.17 4.98 0.34
CA PHE A 243 24.70 4.68 1.67
C PHE A 243 23.70 3.85 2.49
N THR A 244 24.19 2.84 3.19
CA THR A 244 23.44 2.02 4.17
C THR A 244 23.83 2.44 5.60
N PRO A 245 23.33 3.57 6.12
CA PRO A 245 23.66 4.07 7.44
C PRO A 245 23.26 3.12 8.57
N LEU A 246 22.15 2.38 8.45
CA LEU A 246 21.70 1.46 9.50
C LEU A 246 21.19 0.16 8.88
N PHE A 247 21.68 -0.95 9.42
CA PHE A 247 21.35 -2.30 9.02
C PHE A 247 21.02 -3.13 10.26
N LEU A 248 19.90 -3.85 10.21
CA LEU A 248 19.50 -4.81 11.22
C LEU A 248 19.42 -6.18 10.56
N GLN A 249 20.32 -7.07 10.96
CA GLN A 249 20.38 -8.45 10.48
C GLN A 249 19.25 -9.25 11.14
N GLY A 250 18.30 -9.73 10.36
CA GLY A 250 17.12 -10.44 10.83
C GLY A 250 17.39 -11.86 11.32
N SER A 251 18.49 -12.50 10.94
CA SER A 251 18.85 -13.83 11.44
C SER A 251 19.28 -13.81 12.91
N ASP A 252 20.05 -12.79 13.31
CA ASP A 252 20.74 -12.76 14.60
C ASP A 252 20.40 -11.50 15.44
N GLY A 253 19.66 -10.55 14.88
CA GLY A 253 19.27 -9.30 15.53
C GLY A 253 20.39 -8.25 15.62
N PHE A 254 21.49 -8.43 14.90
CA PHE A 254 22.65 -7.54 14.96
C PHE A 254 22.41 -6.22 14.25
N VAL A 255 22.87 -5.13 14.86
CA VAL A 255 22.75 -3.76 14.38
C VAL A 255 24.11 -3.29 13.85
N GLY A 256 24.21 -3.10 12.55
CA GLY A 256 25.36 -2.47 11.90
C GLY A 256 25.07 -1.02 11.53
N ILE A 257 25.98 -0.11 11.87
CA ILE A 257 25.99 1.27 11.35
C ILE A 257 27.11 1.33 10.32
N GLN A 258 26.73 1.55 9.06
CA GLN A 258 27.61 1.44 7.88
C GLN A 258 28.24 0.03 7.69
N ASP A 259 27.68 -1.00 8.33
CA ASP A 259 28.10 -2.39 8.21
C ASP A 259 26.89 -3.29 7.92
N THR A 260 26.94 -4.05 6.83
CA THR A 260 25.88 -5.01 6.49
C THR A 260 26.19 -6.42 7.01
N ALA A 261 27.36 -6.62 7.62
CA ALA A 261 27.75 -7.88 8.25
C ALA A 261 28.39 -7.61 9.62
N PRO A 262 27.65 -7.03 10.57
CA PRO A 262 28.16 -6.77 11.91
C PRO A 262 28.62 -8.09 12.56
N GLY A 263 29.78 -8.08 13.22
CA GLY A 263 30.31 -9.20 13.99
C GLY A 263 29.86 -9.21 15.45
N THR A 264 29.17 -8.15 15.90
CA THR A 264 28.66 -7.94 17.26
C THR A 264 27.23 -7.39 17.22
N LEU A 265 26.52 -7.43 18.35
CA LEU A 265 25.13 -6.97 18.45
C LEU A 265 24.95 -5.50 18.03
N LEU A 266 25.91 -4.64 18.35
CA LEU A 266 26.01 -3.29 17.79
C LEU A 266 27.43 -3.12 17.25
N GLN A 267 27.57 -2.70 15.99
CA GLN A 267 28.86 -2.45 15.36
C GLN A 267 28.81 -1.14 14.56
N LEU A 268 29.73 -0.23 14.85
CA LEU A 268 29.99 0.97 14.05
C LEU A 268 31.24 0.69 13.23
N LYS A 269 31.10 0.61 11.90
CA LYS A 269 32.23 0.36 11.00
C LYS A 269 32.17 1.32 9.83
N ILE A 270 33.17 2.17 9.71
CA ILE A 270 33.30 3.14 8.63
C ILE A 270 34.74 3.13 8.11
N ASP A 271 34.94 3.45 6.85
CA ASP A 271 36.26 3.75 6.29
C ASP A 271 36.73 5.11 6.83
N GLY A 272 37.25 5.09 8.06
CA GLY A 272 37.65 6.26 8.84
C GLY A 272 37.71 5.92 10.32
N ASP A 273 37.65 6.95 11.18
CA ASP A 273 37.65 6.77 12.62
C ASP A 273 36.20 6.57 13.13
N PRO A 274 35.83 5.38 13.62
CA PRO A 274 34.54 5.19 14.26
C PRO A 274 34.55 5.85 15.65
N TYR A 275 33.51 6.62 15.98
CA TYR A 275 33.33 7.19 17.30
C TYR A 275 31.86 7.25 17.70
N ILE A 276 31.63 7.33 19.01
CA ILE A 276 30.32 7.58 19.61
C ILE A 276 30.43 8.93 20.31
N THR A 277 29.51 9.84 20.01
CA THR A 277 29.36 11.10 20.74
C THR A 277 28.11 11.00 21.60
N LEU A 278 28.28 11.18 22.92
CA LEU A 278 27.19 11.31 23.87
C LEU A 278 27.11 12.78 24.29
N GLN A 279 25.93 13.38 24.18
CA GLN A 279 25.72 14.77 24.55
C GLN A 279 24.48 14.88 25.44
N ASN A 280 24.66 15.44 26.62
CA ASN A 280 23.55 15.95 27.41
C ASN A 280 23.12 17.31 26.82
N ALA A 281 21.87 17.41 26.36
CA ALA A 281 21.36 18.60 25.69
C ALA A 281 20.98 19.73 26.66
N THR A 282 20.99 19.46 27.98
CA THR A 282 20.64 20.43 29.01
C THR A 282 21.83 21.34 29.31
N ASP A 283 21.60 22.65 29.42
CA ASP A 283 22.63 23.62 29.87
C ASP A 283 22.74 23.56 31.41
N GLU A 284 23.52 22.61 31.90
CA GLU A 284 23.87 22.46 33.30
C GLU A 284 25.39 22.54 33.48
N ASN A 285 25.82 23.36 34.44
CA ASN A 285 27.23 23.71 34.67
C ASN A 285 27.62 23.50 36.15
N THR A 286 26.89 22.61 36.84
CA THR A 286 27.20 22.21 38.21
C THR A 286 28.30 21.17 38.22
N ASP A 287 28.99 21.06 39.36
CA ASP A 287 29.98 20.01 39.55
C ASP A 287 29.31 18.63 39.45
N GLY A 288 29.84 17.80 38.55
CA GLY A 288 29.26 16.51 38.20
C GLY A 288 28.02 16.56 37.29
N GLY A 289 27.60 17.72 36.78
CA GLY A 289 26.48 17.84 35.83
C GLY A 289 26.86 17.49 34.39
N ALA A 290 25.91 17.63 33.46
CA ALA A 290 26.05 17.42 32.02
C ALA A 290 26.45 15.97 31.68
N GLU A 291 25.98 15.03 32.48
CA GLU A 291 26.51 13.68 32.49
C GLU A 291 26.12 12.89 31.24
N SER A 292 27.05 12.08 30.76
CA SER A 292 26.82 11.03 29.76
C SER A 292 27.43 9.73 30.24
N ARG A 293 26.71 8.61 30.09
CA ARG A 293 27.04 7.34 30.74
C ARG A 293 27.06 6.17 29.76
N ILE A 294 27.98 5.23 30.00
CA ILE A 294 27.96 3.86 29.50
C ILE A 294 27.79 2.95 30.71
N ILE A 295 26.73 2.14 30.72
CA ILE A 295 26.34 1.31 31.88
C ILE A 295 26.46 -0.16 31.48
N PHE A 296 27.07 -0.97 32.34
CA PHE A 296 27.22 -2.40 32.17
C PHE A 296 26.30 -3.11 33.18
N GLU A 297 25.35 -3.89 32.70
CA GLU A 297 24.36 -4.59 33.53
C GLU A 297 24.53 -6.12 33.45
N ASP A 298 24.01 -6.82 34.46
CA ASP A 298 23.84 -8.26 34.43
C ASP A 298 22.44 -8.69 33.95
N HIS A 299 22.18 -10.00 33.96
CA HIS A 299 20.90 -10.58 33.56
C HIS A 299 19.70 -10.19 34.46
N ALA A 300 19.94 -9.58 35.62
CA ALA A 300 18.92 -9.07 36.53
C ALA A 300 18.69 -7.56 36.35
N ASN A 301 19.27 -6.95 35.31
CA ASN A 301 19.29 -5.51 35.05
C ASN A 301 19.90 -4.72 36.22
N VAL A 302 20.90 -5.29 36.91
CA VAL A 302 21.67 -4.60 37.95
C VAL A 302 22.93 -4.02 37.31
N ALA A 303 23.15 -2.72 37.49
CA ALA A 303 24.38 -2.06 37.03
C ALA A 303 25.59 -2.59 37.81
N LEU A 304 26.50 -3.26 37.11
CA LEU A 304 27.76 -3.78 37.62
C LEU A 304 28.89 -2.74 37.60
N ALA A 305 28.88 -1.90 36.56
CA ALA A 305 29.86 -0.84 36.37
C ALA A 305 29.29 0.30 35.51
N GLN A 306 29.89 1.47 35.61
CA GLN A 306 29.53 2.63 34.79
C GLN A 306 30.78 3.44 34.43
N ILE A 307 30.81 3.96 33.21
CA ILE A 307 31.74 5.02 32.80
C ILE A 307 30.91 6.29 32.61
N GLN A 308 31.32 7.39 33.23
CA GLN A 308 30.65 8.68 33.14
C GLN A 308 31.63 9.76 32.70
N GLY A 309 31.25 10.56 31.71
CA GLY A 309 31.82 11.89 31.50
C GLY A 309 30.87 12.94 32.06
N SER A 310 31.40 13.95 32.75
CA SER A 310 30.61 15.04 33.35
C SER A 310 31.42 16.35 33.40
N HIS A 311 30.76 17.43 33.81
CA HIS A 311 31.37 18.74 34.04
C HIS A 311 32.15 18.75 35.36
N ASP A 312 33.37 19.30 35.36
CA ASP A 312 34.22 19.39 36.55
C ASP A 312 34.22 20.80 37.14
N GLY A 313 33.57 20.95 38.30
CA GLY A 313 33.37 22.23 38.99
C GLY A 313 32.09 22.98 38.62
N ALA A 314 31.91 24.17 39.19
CA ALA A 314 30.65 24.93 39.12
C ALA A 314 30.66 26.13 38.17
N SER A 315 31.76 26.36 37.45
CA SER A 315 31.88 27.46 36.50
C SER A 315 31.33 27.05 35.14
N LYS A 316 30.75 27.98 34.38
CA LYS A 316 30.39 27.72 32.99
C LYS A 316 31.64 27.75 32.11
N ASP A 317 32.36 26.63 32.08
CA ASP A 317 33.55 26.45 31.26
C ASP A 317 33.51 25.09 30.53
N THR A 318 34.65 24.59 30.07
CA THR A 318 34.77 23.34 29.32
C THR A 318 35.49 22.26 30.11
N LYS A 319 35.58 22.42 31.43
CA LYS A 319 36.23 21.43 32.29
C LYS A 319 35.31 20.23 32.39
N GLY A 320 35.90 19.07 32.21
CA GLY A 320 35.19 17.81 32.39
C GLY A 320 36.06 16.82 33.13
N ASP A 321 35.39 15.82 33.67
CA ASP A 321 36.00 14.67 34.27
C ASP A 321 35.55 13.37 33.59
N LEU A 322 36.32 12.32 33.84
CA LEU A 322 35.98 10.95 33.46
C LEU A 322 36.01 10.09 34.71
N ILE A 323 34.88 9.48 35.03
CA ILE A 323 34.67 8.72 36.26
C ILE A 323 34.31 7.27 35.92
N PHE A 324 34.98 6.33 36.58
CA PHE A 324 34.68 4.91 36.55
C PHE A 324 34.04 4.51 37.87
N TYR A 325 32.90 3.84 37.79
CA TYR A 325 32.17 3.30 38.94
C TYR A 325 32.16 1.78 38.89
N THR A 326 32.23 1.15 40.06
CA THR A 326 32.04 -0.30 40.22
C THR A 326 31.00 -0.57 41.31
N HIS A 327 30.27 -1.67 41.16
CA HIS A 327 29.28 -2.07 42.14
C HIS A 327 29.94 -2.72 43.37
N THR A 328 29.68 -2.17 44.57
CA THR A 328 30.25 -2.63 45.86
C THR A 328 29.50 -3.80 46.49
N GLY A 329 28.47 -4.30 45.81
CA GLY A 329 27.48 -5.25 46.35
C GLY A 329 26.25 -4.58 46.96
N SER A 330 26.28 -3.25 47.14
CA SER A 330 25.11 -2.46 47.57
C SER A 330 24.70 -1.38 46.56
N ALA A 331 25.67 -0.67 45.98
CA ALA A 331 25.46 0.35 44.96
C ALA A 331 26.72 0.53 44.11
N LEU A 332 26.58 1.24 42.99
CA LEU A 332 27.73 1.81 42.28
C LEU A 332 28.43 2.82 43.20
N ALA A 333 29.74 2.66 43.35
CA ALA A 333 30.62 3.63 43.99
C ALA A 333 31.70 4.06 43.01
N GLU A 334 32.16 5.30 43.13
CA GLU A 334 33.30 5.80 42.35
C GLU A 334 34.52 4.95 42.69
N ALA A 335 35.17 4.40 41.67
CA ALA A 335 36.39 3.62 41.81
C ALA A 335 37.62 4.41 41.35
N MET A 336 37.45 5.22 40.29
CA MET A 336 38.50 6.05 39.72
C MET A 336 37.90 7.30 39.08
N ARG A 337 38.58 8.44 39.22
CA ARG A 337 38.27 9.69 38.52
C ARG A 337 39.53 10.30 37.91
N ILE A 338 39.37 10.89 36.73
CA ILE A 338 40.33 11.80 36.11
C ILE A 338 39.64 13.15 36.00
N ASP A 339 40.12 14.15 36.72
CA ASP A 339 39.53 15.50 36.71
C ASP A 339 40.12 16.41 35.61
N SER A 340 39.65 17.65 35.53
CA SER A 340 40.11 18.63 34.54
C SER A 340 41.54 19.14 34.79
N ALA A 341 42.09 18.91 35.99
CA ALA A 341 43.51 19.11 36.31
C ALA A 341 44.38 17.90 35.91
N GLN A 342 43.77 16.88 35.28
CA GLN A 342 44.39 15.59 34.93
C GLN A 342 44.86 14.79 36.14
N LEU A 343 44.29 15.05 37.32
CA LEU A 343 44.58 14.28 38.52
C LEU A 343 43.76 12.99 38.50
N VAL A 344 44.47 11.87 38.68
CA VAL A 344 43.84 10.56 38.87
C VAL A 344 43.61 10.34 40.37
N THR A 345 42.36 10.19 40.77
CA THR A 345 41.97 9.80 42.15
C THR A 345 41.41 8.39 42.15
N LEU A 346 41.77 7.57 43.15
CA LEU A 346 41.23 6.24 43.40
C LEU A 346 40.57 6.22 44.78
N ALA A 347 39.34 5.70 44.87
CA ALA A 347 38.51 5.84 46.07
C ALA A 347 39.08 5.17 47.32
N ASP A 348 39.71 3.99 47.19
CA ASP A 348 40.30 3.24 48.30
C ASP A 348 41.84 3.30 48.30
N GLY A 349 42.41 4.36 47.70
CA GLY A 349 43.86 4.52 47.56
C GLY A 349 44.48 3.66 46.45
N LEU A 350 45.81 3.68 46.36
CA LEU A 350 46.57 3.05 45.29
C LEU A 350 47.32 1.81 45.79
N ALA A 351 46.81 0.62 45.47
CA ALA A 351 47.54 -0.63 45.69
C ALA A 351 48.35 -1.00 44.43
N LEU A 352 49.64 -0.61 44.38
CA LEU A 352 50.54 -1.01 43.30
C LEU A 352 51.25 -2.34 43.64
N VAL A 353 50.69 -3.45 43.16
CA VAL A 353 51.34 -4.77 43.24
C VAL A 353 52.04 -5.05 41.92
N THR A 354 53.37 -4.94 41.90
CA THR A 354 54.16 -5.21 40.70
C THR A 354 55.45 -5.94 41.02
N ASP A 355 55.81 -6.91 40.18
CA ASP A 355 57.14 -7.54 40.16
C ASP A 355 58.16 -6.70 39.39
N LYS A 356 57.72 -5.57 38.80
CA LYS A 356 58.53 -4.64 38.02
C LYS A 356 58.82 -3.38 38.81
N LYS A 357 59.81 -2.62 38.33
CA LYS A 357 60.18 -1.33 38.89
C LYS A 357 59.03 -0.33 38.72
N ILE A 358 58.51 0.19 39.82
CA ILE A 358 57.68 1.40 39.82
C ILE A 358 58.60 2.57 39.48
N THR A 359 58.31 3.26 38.37
CA THR A 359 59.07 4.45 37.96
C THR A 359 58.10 5.63 37.90
N PHE A 360 58.22 6.55 38.85
CA PHE A 360 57.58 7.86 38.75
C PHE A 360 58.42 8.70 37.77
N ARG A 361 57.91 8.89 36.55
CA ARG A 361 58.54 9.74 35.53
C ARG A 361 57.76 11.04 35.44
N ASP A 362 58.37 12.14 35.85
CA ASP A 362 58.00 13.47 35.35
C ASP A 362 59.00 13.85 34.24
N SER A 363 58.59 14.76 33.38
CA SER A 363 59.33 15.50 32.35
C SER A 363 60.59 16.26 32.82
N GLY A 364 61.22 15.86 33.94
CA GLY A 364 62.46 16.43 34.45
C GLY A 364 62.43 16.86 35.91
N GLN A 365 61.31 16.71 36.62
CA GLN A 365 61.25 16.93 38.07
C GLN A 365 61.50 15.61 38.82
N SER A 366 62.35 15.67 39.84
CA SER A 366 62.34 14.66 40.90
C SER A 366 60.96 14.65 41.57
N ILE A 367 60.54 13.54 42.19
CA ILE A 367 59.37 13.53 43.08
C ILE A 367 59.59 14.63 44.13
N ALA A 368 58.84 15.73 44.05
CA ALA A 368 59.09 16.92 44.87
C ALA A 368 58.91 16.64 46.36
N SER A 369 57.97 15.75 46.70
CA SER A 369 57.80 15.19 48.04
C SER A 369 57.00 13.89 47.97
N LEU A 370 57.34 12.91 48.80
CA LEU A 370 56.51 11.74 49.06
C LEU A 370 55.91 11.93 50.46
N ASN A 371 54.67 12.39 50.53
CA ASN A 371 53.95 12.56 51.79
C ASN A 371 53.25 11.26 52.15
N VAL A 372 53.82 10.49 53.08
CA VAL A 372 53.29 9.20 53.52
C VAL A 372 53.28 9.16 55.04
N ASP A 373 52.17 8.71 55.64
CA ASP A 373 52.03 8.55 57.09
C ASP A 373 53.00 7.49 57.63
N ALA A 374 53.21 6.42 56.85
CA ALA A 374 54.20 5.40 57.11
C ALA A 374 54.75 4.85 55.78
N LEU A 375 56.08 4.81 55.66
CA LEU A 375 56.76 4.16 54.56
C LEU A 375 57.34 2.82 55.04
N SER A 376 56.69 1.71 54.68
CA SER A 376 57.23 0.37 54.91
C SER A 376 57.90 -0.13 53.63
N ILE A 377 59.22 -0.32 53.68
CA ILE A 377 59.99 -0.88 52.56
C ILE A 377 60.44 -2.28 52.98
N GLU A 378 59.67 -3.30 52.58
CA GLU A 378 60.05 -4.70 52.75
C GLU A 378 60.92 -5.15 51.56
N ALA A 379 62.14 -4.63 51.49
CA ALA A 379 63.08 -5.01 50.44
C ALA A 379 63.81 -6.31 50.82
N LYS A 380 63.79 -7.31 49.92
CA LYS A 380 64.69 -8.48 50.00
C LYS A 380 66.15 -8.16 49.62
N ALA A 381 66.47 -6.89 49.35
CA ALA A 381 67.77 -6.41 48.88
C ALA A 381 68.06 -4.98 49.42
N ASN A 382 69.25 -4.47 49.13
CA ASN A 382 69.75 -3.17 49.61
C ASN A 382 68.79 -2.01 49.28
N ILE A 383 68.52 -1.15 50.28
CA ILE A 383 67.85 0.13 50.05
C ILE A 383 68.95 1.16 49.77
N THR A 384 69.02 1.63 48.52
CA THR A 384 69.96 2.68 48.11
C THR A 384 69.20 3.98 47.90
N SER A 385 69.44 4.97 48.75
CA SER A 385 68.96 6.34 48.56
C SER A 385 70.13 7.23 48.14
N LYS A 386 69.99 7.96 47.03
CA LYS A 386 70.95 8.99 46.64
C LYS A 386 70.37 10.36 47.01
N ILE A 387 70.99 11.01 48.00
CA ILE A 387 70.65 12.37 48.39
C ILE A 387 71.53 13.32 47.58
N ASP A 388 70.89 14.17 46.77
CA ASP A 388 71.53 15.24 45.98
C ASP A 388 72.67 14.77 45.06
N GLY A 389 72.54 13.55 44.53
CA GLY A 389 73.51 12.95 43.60
C GLY A 389 74.89 12.61 44.19
N SER A 390 75.15 12.96 45.46
CA SER A 390 76.50 12.96 46.07
C SER A 390 76.63 12.06 47.29
N VAL A 391 75.54 11.80 48.01
CA VAL A 391 75.54 10.90 49.17
C VAL A 391 74.66 9.69 48.89
N GLU A 392 75.28 8.52 48.85
CA GLU A 392 74.59 7.23 48.76
C GLU A 392 74.44 6.65 50.18
N ILE A 393 73.19 6.53 50.63
CA ILE A 393 72.83 5.83 51.85
C ILE A 393 72.39 4.43 51.45
N THR A 394 73.16 3.43 51.85
CA THR A 394 72.83 2.03 51.62
C THR A 394 72.55 1.34 52.94
N TYR A 395 71.31 0.85 53.10
CA TYR A 395 70.93 0.02 54.24
C TYR A 395 70.98 -1.46 53.84
N ILE A 396 71.77 -2.24 54.58
CA ILE A 396 71.90 -3.69 54.42
C ILE A 396 71.84 -4.32 55.81
N ALA A 397 70.71 -4.95 56.17
CA ALA A 397 70.48 -5.55 57.48
C ALA A 397 70.84 -4.58 58.63
N ASP A 398 71.72 -4.99 59.56
CA ASP A 398 72.14 -4.22 60.74
C ASP A 398 73.21 -3.14 60.44
N ARG A 399 73.41 -2.78 59.15
CA ARG A 399 74.46 -1.85 58.73
C ARG A 399 73.91 -0.78 57.81
N MET A 400 74.19 0.47 58.19
CA MET A 400 74.01 1.65 57.36
C MET A 400 75.38 2.09 56.83
N THR A 401 75.50 2.21 55.51
CA THR A 401 76.69 2.76 54.87
C THR A 401 76.36 4.13 54.30
N LEU A 402 77.12 5.14 54.70
CA LEU A 402 77.12 6.47 54.12
C LEU A 402 78.33 6.58 53.20
N ASN A 403 78.11 6.68 51.89
CA ASN A 403 79.16 6.90 50.90
C ASN A 403 78.99 8.30 50.29
N ASN A 404 80.00 9.15 50.43
CA ASN A 404 80.02 10.52 49.90
C ASN A 404 80.92 10.68 48.65
N GLY A 405 81.30 9.57 48.02
CA GLY A 405 82.21 9.51 46.87
C GLY A 405 83.70 9.58 47.21
N ILE A 406 84.08 9.73 48.49
CA ILE A 406 85.48 9.91 48.91
C ILE A 406 85.91 8.92 50.01
N SER A 407 85.00 8.53 50.91
CA SER A 407 85.24 7.49 51.92
C SER A 407 83.93 6.89 52.45
N ASP A 408 83.85 5.57 52.59
CA ASP A 408 82.71 4.91 53.21
C ASP A 408 82.76 5.05 54.74
N THR A 409 81.75 5.70 55.32
CA THR A 409 81.52 5.64 56.77
C THR A 409 80.46 4.59 57.03
N ALA A 410 80.90 3.42 57.50
CA ALA A 410 79.99 2.37 57.95
C ALA A 410 79.65 2.60 59.41
N ILE A 411 78.37 2.80 59.71
CA ILE A 411 77.86 2.80 61.07
C ILE A 411 77.32 1.39 61.32
N GLY A 412 78.07 0.60 62.09
CA GLY A 412 77.69 -0.74 62.51
C GLY A 412 77.08 -0.68 63.90
N TRP A 413 75.94 -1.35 64.08
CA TRP A 413 75.28 -1.45 65.38
C TRP A 413 75.53 -2.86 65.95
N PRO A 414 75.84 -3.00 67.26
CA PRO A 414 75.83 -4.31 67.88
C PRO A 414 74.40 -4.86 67.83
N THR A 415 74.27 -6.17 67.64
CA THR A 415 73.03 -6.94 67.40
C THR A 415 71.91 -6.79 68.45
N SER A 416 72.08 -5.92 69.45
CA SER A 416 71.13 -5.66 70.53
C SER A 416 70.86 -4.17 70.81
N GLY A 417 71.34 -3.25 69.98
CA GLY A 417 71.12 -1.81 70.18
C GLY A 417 70.00 -1.27 69.29
N GLN A 418 68.81 -1.05 69.86
CA GLN A 418 67.82 -0.13 69.28
C GLN A 418 68.43 1.28 69.23
N MET A 419 68.20 1.99 68.12
CA MET A 419 68.56 3.40 67.97
C MET A 419 67.52 4.29 68.66
#